data_AF-F9FIA6-F1
#
_entry.id   AF-F9FIA6-F1
#
_cell.length_a   1.000
_cell.length_b   1.000
_cell.length_c   1.000
_cell.angle_alpha   90.00
_cell.angle_beta   90.00
_cell.angle_gamma   90.00
#
_symmetry.space_group_name_H-M   'P 1'
#
loop_
_entity.id
_entity.type
_entity.pdbx_description
1 polymer ?
#
loop_
_entity_poly.entity_id
_entity_poly.type
_entity_poly.pdbx_seq_one_letter_code
_entity_poly.pdbx_strand_id
1 'polypeptide(L)'
;MKPFSYLSTALAFASPLWATQTHPRDASDWPNGPFSTDGRWVVDASGQQVHFAGVNWPGAAQVMIPEGLQYRSVEQIVSQMKSVGFNAVRLTYAIEMIDQIYDNDGKDISIETAFVNGLGSENGTLALAKVLENNPSFTNETTRLQVQTHYLLVELATQNIHILLDNHISKAEWCCSGSDGNTWWGDSQFNVANWLRGLSYMATHTWYKYVQQGAKAINNANGDVLVYLSGLGYDTWITPVFTQTALTPGKEVFDKAAFAGFSDKLVLEIHNYEKTVGSCATLKSHLYTKGFQAHRVGPPDGCHDLAGGLLDLFEELCRLPQG
;
A
#
# COMPACT_ATOMS: atom_id res chain seq x y z
N MET A 1 -71.52 3.69 1.88
CA MET A 1 -70.10 3.71 1.48
C MET A 1 -69.36 4.65 2.42
N LYS A 2 -68.49 4.13 3.30
CA LYS A 2 -67.66 4.91 4.24
C LYS A 2 -66.24 5.01 3.65
N PRO A 3 -65.55 6.15 3.70
CA PRO A 3 -64.17 6.23 3.24
C PRO A 3 -63.22 5.73 4.34
N PHE A 4 -62.29 4.85 3.96
CA PHE A 4 -61.18 4.41 4.79
C PHE A 4 -60.06 5.46 4.74
N SER A 5 -59.65 5.95 5.91
CA SER A 5 -58.48 6.82 6.09
C SER A 5 -57.27 5.94 6.39
N TYR A 6 -56.21 6.04 5.59
CA TYR A 6 -54.93 5.36 5.84
C TYR A 6 -54.07 6.23 6.76
N LEU A 7 -53.83 5.79 8.00
CA LEU A 7 -52.74 6.31 8.83
C LEU A 7 -51.41 5.74 8.33
N SER A 8 -50.50 6.61 7.90
CA SER A 8 -49.09 6.27 7.72
C SER A 8 -48.36 6.42 9.05
N THR A 9 -47.91 5.31 9.62
CA THR A 9 -46.96 5.27 10.74
C THR A 9 -45.54 5.43 10.19
N ALA A 10 -44.94 6.60 10.42
CA ALA A 10 -43.51 6.80 10.17
C ALA A 10 -42.71 6.14 11.30
N LEU A 11 -41.99 5.06 11.00
CA LEU A 11 -40.94 4.53 11.88
C LEU A 11 -39.71 5.43 11.76
N ALA A 12 -39.38 6.15 12.84
CA ALA A 12 -38.10 6.82 12.99
C ALA A 12 -37.03 5.77 13.30
N PHE A 13 -36.12 5.53 12.35
CA PHE A 13 -34.88 4.81 12.61
C PHE A 13 -33.94 5.72 13.41
N ALA A 14 -33.76 5.43 14.69
CA ALA A 14 -32.68 5.98 15.48
C ALA A 14 -31.39 5.26 15.11
N SER A 15 -30.51 5.91 14.35
CA SER A 15 -29.16 5.41 14.09
C SER A 15 -28.37 5.34 15.40
N PRO A 16 -27.67 4.24 15.70
CA PRO A 16 -26.77 4.20 16.84
C PRO A 16 -25.58 5.12 16.56
N LEU A 17 -25.49 6.22 17.30
CA LEU A 17 -24.29 7.04 17.39
C LEU A 17 -23.21 6.19 18.07
N TRP A 18 -22.30 5.62 17.28
CA TRP A 18 -21.02 5.17 17.82
C TRP A 18 -20.22 6.41 18.20
N ALA A 19 -20.31 6.80 19.47
CA ALA A 19 -19.38 7.76 20.03
C ALA A 19 -18.00 7.09 20.05
N THR A 20 -17.13 7.50 19.14
CA THR A 20 -15.70 7.18 19.19
C THR A 20 -15.13 7.83 20.46
N GLN A 21 -15.00 7.06 21.53
CA GLN A 21 -14.19 7.47 22.69
C GLN A 21 -12.73 7.53 22.23
N THR A 22 -12.26 8.72 21.89
CA THR A 22 -10.82 8.97 21.72
C THR A 22 -10.20 9.06 23.11
N HIS A 23 -9.72 7.95 23.64
CA HIS A 23 -8.76 7.99 24.74
C HIS A 23 -7.47 8.63 24.21
N PRO A 24 -6.93 9.68 24.86
CA PRO A 24 -5.59 10.16 24.56
C PRO A 24 -4.62 9.00 24.81
N ARG A 25 -3.96 8.50 23.75
CA ARG A 25 -2.84 7.56 23.92
C ARG A 25 -1.66 8.39 24.42
N ASP A 26 -1.04 7.99 25.52
CA ASP A 26 0.22 8.61 25.96
C ASP A 26 1.27 8.42 24.86
N ALA A 27 1.86 9.53 24.39
CA ALA A 27 2.78 9.63 23.26
C ALA A 27 4.19 9.04 23.51
N SER A 28 4.28 7.97 24.31
CA SER A 28 5.54 7.29 24.65
C SER A 28 5.57 5.81 24.27
N ASP A 29 4.43 5.18 24.00
CA ASP A 29 4.35 3.75 23.70
C ASP A 29 4.27 3.52 22.19
N TRP A 30 4.93 2.46 21.70
CA TRP A 30 4.87 2.05 20.30
C TRP A 30 3.40 1.87 19.85
N PRO A 31 2.98 2.36 18.68
CA PRO A 31 3.79 2.93 17.58
C PRO A 31 4.04 4.45 17.67
N ASN A 32 3.70 5.12 18.77
CA ASN A 32 3.69 6.58 18.92
C ASN A 32 2.88 7.33 17.84
N GLY A 33 1.83 6.69 17.33
CA GLY A 33 0.92 7.28 16.35
C GLY A 33 -0.20 8.12 17.01
N PRO A 34 -1.05 8.77 16.20
CA PRO A 34 -1.06 8.75 14.74
C PRO A 34 0.10 9.56 14.14
N PHE A 35 0.64 9.07 13.01
CA PHE A 35 1.68 9.79 12.28
C PHE A 35 1.10 10.93 11.45
N SER A 36 1.92 11.93 11.18
CA SER A 36 1.63 13.01 10.24
C SER A 36 2.90 13.39 9.47
N THR A 37 2.83 14.42 8.66
CA THR A 37 3.96 14.94 7.89
C THR A 37 4.21 16.41 8.21
N ASP A 38 5.46 16.74 8.48
CA ASP A 38 5.95 18.11 8.64
C ASP A 38 7.05 18.40 7.62
N GLY A 39 6.71 19.20 6.61
CA GLY A 39 7.45 19.27 5.36
C GLY A 39 7.75 17.86 4.83
N ARG A 40 8.99 17.66 4.37
CA ARG A 40 9.50 16.38 3.83
C ARG A 40 9.57 15.19 4.81
N TRP A 41 9.24 15.38 6.08
CA TRP A 41 9.41 14.34 7.11
C TRP A 41 8.08 13.70 7.48
N VAL A 42 8.11 12.40 7.77
CA VAL A 42 7.07 11.79 8.60
C VAL A 42 7.43 12.06 10.06
N VAL A 43 6.45 12.46 10.86
CA VAL A 43 6.60 12.68 12.29
C VAL A 43 5.58 11.87 13.10
N ASP A 44 5.97 11.49 14.30
CA ASP A 44 5.11 10.84 15.29
C ASP A 44 4.23 11.84 16.05
N ALA A 45 3.38 11.32 16.94
CA ALA A 45 2.46 12.14 17.72
C ALA A 45 3.17 13.15 18.64
N SER A 46 4.46 12.95 18.92
CA SER A 46 5.31 13.87 19.69
C SER A 46 6.08 14.87 18.81
N GLY A 47 5.93 14.79 17.48
CA GLY A 47 6.64 15.62 16.51
C GLY A 47 8.05 15.14 16.18
N GLN A 48 8.44 13.93 16.62
CA GLN A 48 9.75 13.37 16.29
C GLN A 48 9.73 12.72 14.92
N GLN A 49 10.82 12.87 14.17
CA GLN A 49 10.95 12.28 12.83
C GLN A 49 10.97 10.75 12.89
N VAL A 50 10.21 10.14 12.00
CA VAL A 50 10.15 8.68 11.83
C VAL A 50 10.76 8.34 10.47
N HIS A 51 11.65 7.34 10.48
CA HIS A 51 12.26 6.79 9.28
C HIS A 51 11.83 5.33 9.13
N PHE A 52 11.35 4.95 7.95
CA PHE A 52 10.86 3.59 7.68
C PHE A 52 11.81 2.79 6.77
N ALA A 53 12.57 1.88 7.36
CA ALA A 53 13.30 0.81 6.68
C ALA A 53 12.33 -0.30 6.31
N GLY A 54 11.77 -0.15 5.11
CA GLY A 54 10.76 -1.04 4.56
C GLY A 54 11.33 -2.27 3.85
N VAL A 55 10.64 -3.40 3.98
CA VAL A 55 10.78 -4.55 3.08
C VAL A 55 9.44 -4.89 2.43
N ASN A 56 9.45 -5.32 1.17
CA ASN A 56 8.23 -5.77 0.51
C ASN A 56 7.92 -7.23 0.86
N TRP A 57 6.71 -7.51 1.33
CA TRP A 57 6.21 -8.87 1.53
C TRP A 57 5.08 -9.14 0.52
N PRO A 58 5.34 -9.94 -0.53
CA PRO A 58 4.33 -10.26 -1.52
C PRO A 58 3.18 -11.07 -0.92
N GLY A 59 1.94 -10.67 -1.18
CA GLY A 59 0.71 -11.29 -0.70
C GLY A 59 -0.48 -11.13 -1.65
N ALA A 60 -0.26 -10.50 -2.82
CA ALA A 60 -1.29 -10.29 -3.83
C ALA A 60 -1.37 -11.41 -4.90
N ALA A 61 -0.52 -12.44 -4.82
CA ALA A 61 -0.50 -13.56 -5.77
C ALA A 61 -1.78 -14.41 -5.67
N GLN A 62 -1.91 -15.46 -6.49
CA GLN A 62 -3.16 -16.22 -6.71
C GLN A 62 -3.83 -16.74 -5.43
N VAL A 63 -3.05 -17.09 -4.40
CA VAL A 63 -3.57 -17.57 -3.11
C VAL A 63 -4.02 -16.42 -2.20
N MET A 64 -3.53 -15.20 -2.45
CA MET A 64 -3.78 -14.00 -1.64
C MET A 64 -3.38 -14.17 -0.17
N ILE A 65 -2.31 -14.96 0.04
CA ILE A 65 -1.64 -15.22 1.31
C ILE A 65 -0.17 -14.81 1.15
N PRO A 66 0.43 -14.16 2.16
CA PRO A 66 1.82 -13.73 2.04
C PRO A 66 2.80 -14.88 1.83
N GLU A 67 3.70 -14.68 0.87
CA GLU A 67 4.64 -15.70 0.40
C GLU A 67 5.66 -16.09 1.48
N GLY A 68 6.17 -17.31 1.40
CA GLY A 68 7.22 -17.80 2.30
C GLY A 68 6.72 -18.55 3.53
N LEU A 69 5.42 -18.49 3.84
CA LEU A 69 4.83 -19.17 4.99
C LEU A 69 4.88 -20.71 4.91
N GLN A 70 5.12 -21.27 3.72
CA GLN A 70 5.42 -22.69 3.51
C GLN A 70 6.84 -23.10 3.92
N TYR A 71 7.70 -22.13 4.25
CA TYR A 71 9.10 -22.38 4.63
C TYR A 71 9.43 -21.95 6.08
N ARG A 72 8.70 -20.97 6.62
CA ARG A 72 8.95 -20.36 7.93
C ARG A 72 7.65 -19.86 8.55
N SER A 73 7.63 -19.76 9.88
CA SER A 73 6.50 -19.13 10.58
C SER A 73 6.47 -17.61 10.35
N VAL A 74 5.31 -16.99 10.57
CA VAL A 74 5.17 -15.52 10.57
C VAL A 74 6.21 -14.88 11.50
N GLU A 75 6.31 -15.36 12.74
CA GLU A 75 7.25 -14.88 13.75
C GLU A 75 8.70 -14.92 13.24
N GLN A 76 9.12 -16.04 12.64
CA GLN A 76 10.48 -16.20 12.14
C GLN A 76 10.79 -15.25 10.98
N ILE A 77 9.85 -15.05 10.06
CA ILE A 77 10.01 -14.10 8.95
C ILE A 77 10.15 -12.68 9.49
N VAL A 78 9.25 -12.26 10.40
CA VAL A 78 9.28 -10.93 11.01
C VAL A 78 10.56 -10.72 11.82
N SER A 79 10.99 -11.72 12.60
CA SER A 79 12.26 -11.65 13.33
C SER A 79 13.47 -11.56 12.40
N GLN A 80 13.44 -12.25 11.25
CA GLN A 80 14.50 -12.12 10.25
C GLN A 80 14.54 -10.71 9.66
N MET A 81 13.38 -10.14 9.29
CA MET A 81 13.29 -8.76 8.80
C MET A 81 13.87 -7.78 9.83
N LYS A 82 13.48 -7.92 11.10
CA LYS A 82 14.00 -7.10 12.20
C LYS A 82 15.50 -7.26 12.41
N SER A 83 16.02 -8.48 12.32
CA SER A 83 17.45 -8.76 12.51
C SER A 83 18.35 -8.08 11.47
N VAL A 84 17.83 -7.85 10.27
CA VAL A 84 18.52 -7.15 9.19
C VAL A 84 18.40 -5.62 9.33
N GLY A 85 17.52 -5.14 10.21
CA GLY A 85 17.32 -3.71 10.50
C GLY A 85 16.08 -3.10 9.85
N PHE A 86 15.20 -3.89 9.23
CA PHE A 86 13.92 -3.39 8.74
C PHE A 86 12.98 -3.10 9.92
N ASN A 87 12.25 -1.97 9.83
CA ASN A 87 11.26 -1.54 10.80
C ASN A 87 9.88 -1.26 10.18
N ALA A 88 9.72 -1.55 8.88
CA ALA A 88 8.45 -1.48 8.18
C ALA A 88 8.29 -2.60 7.15
N VAL A 89 7.06 -2.99 6.85
CA VAL A 89 6.70 -3.94 5.79
C VAL A 89 5.69 -3.31 4.84
N ARG A 90 5.97 -3.35 3.54
CA ARG A 90 5.00 -3.09 2.47
C ARG A 90 4.34 -4.41 2.11
N LEU A 91 3.10 -4.60 2.56
CA LEU A 91 2.32 -5.80 2.34
C LEU A 91 1.38 -5.59 1.16
N THR A 92 1.65 -6.30 0.07
CA THR A 92 0.81 -6.24 -1.14
C THR A 92 -0.45 -7.09 -0.97
N TYR A 93 -1.59 -6.58 -1.43
CA TYR A 93 -2.84 -7.34 -1.56
C TYR A 93 -3.51 -7.08 -2.91
N ALA A 94 -4.39 -8.01 -3.33
CA ALA A 94 -5.21 -7.85 -4.53
C ALA A 94 -6.61 -7.35 -4.15
N ILE A 95 -7.19 -6.43 -4.92
CA ILE A 95 -8.58 -5.98 -4.71
C ILE A 95 -9.56 -7.15 -4.82
N GLU A 96 -9.26 -8.14 -5.67
CA GLU A 96 -10.06 -9.36 -5.80
C GLU A 96 -10.37 -10.03 -4.44
N MET A 97 -9.45 -10.01 -3.47
CA MET A 97 -9.73 -10.54 -2.13
C MET A 97 -10.88 -9.79 -1.46
N ILE A 98 -10.88 -8.46 -1.58
CA ILE A 98 -11.89 -7.57 -1.00
C ILE A 98 -13.22 -7.71 -1.75
N ASP A 99 -13.19 -7.75 -3.08
CA ASP A 99 -14.39 -7.95 -3.90
C ASP A 99 -15.06 -9.28 -3.56
N GLN A 100 -14.29 -10.38 -3.46
CA GLN A 100 -14.82 -11.69 -3.06
C GLN A 100 -15.46 -11.69 -1.66
N ILE A 101 -14.95 -10.88 -0.73
CA ILE A 101 -15.55 -10.72 0.60
C ILE A 101 -16.90 -10.01 0.48
N TYR A 102 -17.00 -8.94 -0.29
CA TYR A 102 -18.25 -8.21 -0.50
C TYR A 102 -19.30 -9.04 -1.25
N ASP A 103 -18.88 -9.77 -2.28
CA ASP A 103 -19.74 -10.68 -3.06
C ASP A 103 -20.24 -11.86 -2.22
N ASN A 104 -19.58 -12.17 -1.10
CA ASN A 104 -19.93 -13.23 -0.16
C ASN A 104 -20.46 -12.68 1.18
N ASP A 105 -21.30 -11.63 1.12
CA ASP A 105 -21.98 -11.03 2.28
C ASP A 105 -21.02 -10.64 3.43
N GLY A 106 -19.83 -10.13 3.08
CA GLY A 106 -18.80 -9.72 4.03
C GLY A 106 -17.99 -10.86 4.63
N LYS A 107 -18.05 -12.07 4.07
CA LYS A 107 -17.32 -13.25 4.55
C LYS A 107 -16.18 -13.62 3.61
N ASP A 108 -14.98 -13.73 4.16
CA ASP A 108 -13.84 -14.26 3.42
C ASP A 108 -13.89 -15.78 3.30
N ILE A 109 -13.13 -16.33 2.34
CA ILE A 109 -12.95 -17.78 2.17
C ILE A 109 -11.85 -18.29 3.08
N SER A 110 -11.85 -19.60 3.31
CA SER A 110 -10.80 -20.29 4.06
C SER A 110 -9.49 -20.36 3.28
N ILE A 111 -8.36 -20.49 3.96
CA ILE A 111 -7.06 -20.68 3.33
C ILE A 111 -7.03 -22.00 2.55
N GLU A 112 -7.71 -23.05 3.02
CA GLU A 112 -7.87 -24.27 2.24
C GLU A 112 -8.49 -24.00 0.86
N THR A 113 -9.60 -23.27 0.84
CA THR A 113 -10.27 -22.87 -0.41
C THR A 113 -9.35 -22.00 -1.26
N ALA A 114 -8.65 -21.04 -0.65
CA ALA A 114 -7.75 -20.13 -1.35
C ALA A 114 -6.57 -20.87 -2.02
N PHE A 115 -5.93 -21.81 -1.32
CA PHE A 115 -4.83 -22.61 -1.84
C PHE A 115 -5.29 -23.53 -2.98
N VAL A 116 -6.45 -24.17 -2.84
CA VAL A 116 -7.02 -25.02 -3.90
C VAL A 116 -7.41 -24.20 -5.13
N ASN A 117 -8.04 -23.04 -4.94
CA ASN A 117 -8.42 -22.16 -6.05
C ASN A 117 -7.20 -21.57 -6.78
N GLY A 118 -6.18 -21.15 -6.02
CA GLY A 118 -5.00 -20.49 -6.58
C GLY A 118 -4.00 -21.44 -7.24
N LEU A 119 -3.82 -22.66 -6.70
CA LEU A 119 -2.76 -23.59 -7.12
C LEU A 119 -3.29 -24.94 -7.65
N GLY A 120 -4.60 -25.18 -7.58
CA GLY A 120 -5.23 -26.47 -7.89
C GLY A 120 -5.23 -27.43 -6.69
N SER A 121 -6.07 -28.46 -6.74
CA SER A 121 -6.28 -29.37 -5.60
C SER A 121 -5.02 -30.08 -5.14
N GLU A 122 -4.17 -30.58 -6.05
CA GLU A 122 -2.97 -31.31 -5.67
C GLU A 122 -1.89 -30.39 -5.07
N ASN A 123 -1.47 -29.37 -5.81
CA ASN A 123 -0.42 -28.44 -5.36
C ASN A 123 -0.89 -27.56 -4.19
N GLY A 124 -2.15 -27.13 -4.20
CA GLY A 124 -2.75 -26.32 -3.13
C GLY A 124 -2.74 -27.05 -1.80
N THR A 125 -3.19 -28.31 -1.77
CA THR A 125 -3.17 -29.12 -0.53
C THR A 125 -1.75 -29.36 -0.04
N LEU A 126 -0.80 -29.65 -0.93
CA LEU A 126 0.61 -29.83 -0.55
C LEU A 126 1.27 -28.55 -0.01
N ALA A 127 0.97 -27.40 -0.62
CA ALA A 127 1.49 -26.11 -0.17
C ALA A 127 0.88 -25.72 1.19
N LEU A 128 -0.45 -25.88 1.35
CA LEU A 128 -1.14 -25.60 2.61
C LEU A 128 -0.60 -26.46 3.75
N ALA A 129 -0.36 -27.76 3.52
CA ALA A 129 0.17 -28.65 4.56
C ALA A 129 1.49 -28.11 5.15
N LYS A 130 2.39 -27.59 4.29
CA LYS A 130 3.64 -26.96 4.74
C LYS A 130 3.40 -25.64 5.48
N VAL A 131 2.41 -24.85 5.05
CA VAL A 131 2.05 -23.61 5.75
C VAL A 131 1.57 -23.91 7.16
N LEU A 132 0.67 -24.89 7.32
CA LEU A 132 0.14 -25.29 8.62
C LEU A 132 1.20 -25.93 9.52
N GLU A 133 2.13 -26.70 8.95
CA GLU A 133 3.28 -27.26 9.67
C GLU A 133 4.16 -26.15 10.29
N ASN A 134 4.42 -25.08 9.53
CA ASN A 134 5.21 -23.95 10.00
C ASN A 134 4.42 -22.95 10.86
N ASN A 135 3.08 -22.94 10.76
CA ASN A 135 2.20 -21.98 11.44
C ASN A 135 1.08 -22.74 12.15
N PRO A 136 1.37 -23.42 13.28
CA PRO A 136 0.42 -24.32 13.95
C PRO A 136 -0.79 -23.60 14.58
N SER A 137 -0.79 -22.26 14.61
CA SER A 137 -1.92 -21.45 15.02
C SER A 137 -2.96 -21.25 13.91
N PHE A 138 -2.64 -21.62 12.67
CA PHE A 138 -3.57 -21.60 11.54
C PHE A 138 -4.30 -22.94 11.47
N THR A 139 -5.53 -22.91 10.94
CA THR A 139 -6.29 -24.10 10.58
C THR A 139 -6.75 -23.99 9.13
N ASN A 140 -7.30 -25.07 8.58
CA ASN A 140 -7.86 -25.06 7.22
C ASN A 140 -8.93 -23.97 7.05
N GLU A 141 -9.66 -23.67 8.13
CA GLU A 141 -10.75 -22.71 8.22
C GLU A 141 -10.29 -21.27 8.48
N THR A 142 -9.02 -21.05 8.85
CA THR A 142 -8.46 -19.71 8.91
C THR A 142 -8.71 -19.00 7.58
N THR A 143 -9.15 -17.74 7.60
CA THR A 143 -9.40 -16.98 6.37
C THR A 143 -8.16 -16.22 5.92
N ARG A 144 -8.14 -15.77 4.65
CA ARG A 144 -7.03 -14.95 4.13
C ARG A 144 -6.88 -13.64 4.91
N LEU A 145 -8.00 -13.00 5.21
CA LEU A 145 -8.02 -11.78 6.01
C LEU A 145 -7.56 -12.05 7.45
N GLN A 146 -7.88 -13.21 8.05
CA GLN A 146 -7.36 -13.56 9.37
C GLN A 146 -5.84 -13.71 9.35
N VAL A 147 -5.27 -14.39 8.35
CA VAL A 147 -3.81 -14.47 8.16
C VAL A 147 -3.21 -13.07 8.20
N GLN A 148 -3.69 -12.16 7.34
CA GLN A 148 -3.14 -10.81 7.26
C GLN A 148 -3.40 -9.97 8.52
N THR A 149 -4.63 -9.91 9.02
CA THR A 149 -5.06 -8.95 10.05
C THR A 149 -4.91 -9.43 11.50
N HIS A 150 -4.92 -10.73 11.73
CA HIS A 150 -4.82 -11.29 13.09
C HIS A 150 -3.45 -11.86 13.39
N TYR A 151 -2.82 -12.55 12.43
CA TYR A 151 -1.53 -13.19 12.69
C TYR A 151 -0.37 -12.29 12.28
N LEU A 152 -0.38 -11.75 11.05
CA LEU A 152 0.72 -10.93 10.55
C LEU A 152 0.75 -9.56 11.22
N LEU A 153 -0.37 -8.83 11.24
CA LEU A 153 -0.40 -7.51 11.89
C LEU A 153 -0.03 -7.55 13.37
N VAL A 154 -0.52 -8.56 14.11
CA VAL A 154 -0.20 -8.71 15.54
C VAL A 154 1.28 -9.02 15.72
N GLU A 155 1.86 -9.90 14.89
CA GLU A 155 3.27 -10.23 14.99
C GLU A 155 4.17 -9.04 14.64
N LEU A 156 3.85 -8.31 13.56
CA LEU A 156 4.52 -7.06 13.21
C LEU A 156 4.45 -6.07 14.37
N ALA A 157 3.29 -5.91 15.00
CA ALA A 157 3.11 -5.03 16.14
C ALA A 157 3.90 -5.47 17.38
N THR A 158 3.86 -6.75 17.73
CA THR A 158 4.65 -7.33 18.83
C THR A 158 6.15 -7.10 18.64
N GLN A 159 6.62 -7.13 17.39
CA GLN A 159 8.01 -6.88 17.04
C GLN A 159 8.31 -5.42 16.68
N ASN A 160 7.38 -4.48 16.92
CA ASN A 160 7.54 -3.05 16.64
C ASN A 160 7.88 -2.72 15.18
N ILE A 161 7.29 -3.45 14.23
CA ILE A 161 7.43 -3.24 12.79
C ILE A 161 6.13 -2.59 12.26
N HIS A 162 6.28 -1.48 11.53
CA HIS A 162 5.15 -0.79 10.89
C HIS A 162 4.68 -1.53 9.63
N ILE A 163 3.45 -1.24 9.20
CA ILE A 163 2.92 -1.79 7.95
C ILE A 163 2.42 -0.68 7.01
N LEU A 164 2.74 -0.85 5.74
CA LEU A 164 2.14 -0.17 4.60
C LEU A 164 1.31 -1.19 3.82
N LEU A 165 -0.01 -1.00 3.76
CA LEU A 165 -0.90 -1.83 2.96
C LEU A 165 -0.89 -1.32 1.51
N ASP A 166 -0.40 -2.15 0.60
CA ASP A 166 -0.28 -1.81 -0.82
C ASP A 166 -1.37 -2.50 -1.64
N ASN A 167 -2.28 -1.69 -2.18
CA ASN A 167 -3.23 -2.12 -3.20
C ASN A 167 -2.49 -2.35 -4.52
N HIS A 168 -1.99 -3.57 -4.71
CA HIS A 168 -0.97 -3.85 -5.69
C HIS A 168 -1.52 -4.14 -7.08
N ILE A 169 -2.59 -4.94 -7.14
CA ILE A 169 -3.21 -5.39 -8.39
C ILE A 169 -4.72 -5.59 -8.20
N SER A 170 -5.49 -5.47 -9.29
CA SER A 170 -6.94 -5.69 -9.23
C SER A 170 -7.27 -7.18 -9.15
N LYS A 171 -6.74 -7.97 -10.09
CA LYS A 171 -6.93 -9.43 -10.13
C LYS A 171 -5.71 -10.13 -9.58
N ALA A 172 -5.90 -11.13 -8.73
CA ALA A 172 -4.82 -11.89 -8.11
C ALA A 172 -4.09 -12.72 -9.17
N GLU A 173 -2.88 -12.31 -9.53
CA GLU A 173 -2.02 -13.00 -10.47
C GLU A 173 -0.55 -12.73 -10.14
N TRP A 174 0.33 -13.60 -10.62
CA TRP A 174 1.77 -13.34 -10.56
C TRP A 174 2.17 -12.38 -11.68
N CYS A 175 2.34 -11.09 -11.34
CA CYS A 175 2.99 -10.15 -12.24
C CYS A 175 4.52 -10.18 -12.06
N CYS A 176 5.32 -10.38 -13.09
CA CYS A 176 4.97 -10.65 -14.48
C CYS A 176 6.03 -11.55 -15.11
N SER A 177 5.63 -12.70 -15.66
CA SER A 177 6.52 -13.62 -16.38
C SER A 177 6.11 -13.74 -17.86
N GLY A 178 7.09 -13.81 -18.75
CA GLY A 178 6.93 -13.60 -20.20
C GLY A 178 6.32 -14.75 -21.01
N SER A 179 5.33 -15.51 -20.50
CA SER A 179 4.78 -16.68 -21.21
C SER A 179 3.27 -16.90 -21.05
N ASP A 180 2.52 -15.89 -20.61
CA ASP A 180 1.09 -16.00 -20.26
C ASP A 180 0.11 -15.65 -21.41
N GLY A 181 0.60 -15.32 -22.60
CA GLY A 181 -0.25 -14.96 -23.75
C GLY A 181 -0.82 -13.55 -23.72
N ASN A 182 -0.44 -12.73 -22.73
CA ASN A 182 -0.72 -11.29 -22.67
C ASN A 182 0.49 -10.43 -23.10
N THR A 183 1.45 -11.04 -23.81
CA THR A 183 2.85 -10.78 -23.49
C THR A 183 3.57 -9.69 -24.28
N TRP A 184 3.19 -9.24 -25.50
CA TRP A 184 3.79 -8.02 -26.12
C TRP A 184 3.25 -7.55 -27.50
N TRP A 185 3.82 -6.42 -27.93
CA TRP A 185 3.65 -5.55 -29.10
C TRP A 185 3.68 -6.16 -30.51
N GLY A 186 2.80 -5.65 -31.39
CA GLY A 186 2.81 -5.92 -32.84
C GLY A 186 1.69 -6.84 -33.33
N ASP A 187 0.77 -7.22 -32.45
CA ASP A 187 -0.47 -7.90 -32.85
C ASP A 187 -1.35 -6.97 -33.68
N SER A 188 -2.20 -7.53 -34.55
CA SER A 188 -2.93 -6.77 -35.60
C SER A 188 -3.81 -5.62 -35.08
N GLN A 189 -4.09 -5.61 -33.77
CA GLN A 189 -4.91 -4.63 -33.05
C GLN A 189 -4.12 -3.80 -32.01
N PHE A 190 -2.83 -4.08 -31.78
CA PHE A 190 -2.08 -3.58 -30.61
C PHE A 190 -0.85 -2.73 -31.01
N ASN A 191 -1.12 -1.49 -31.44
CA ASN A 191 -0.08 -0.52 -31.69
C ASN A 191 0.50 0.03 -30.37
N VAL A 192 1.76 -0.30 -30.15
CA VAL A 192 2.52 -0.01 -28.94
C VAL A 192 2.52 1.43 -28.50
N ALA A 193 2.88 2.30 -29.42
CA ALA A 193 3.02 3.72 -29.14
C ALA A 193 1.66 4.34 -28.86
N ASN A 194 0.61 3.90 -29.57
CA ASN A 194 -0.75 4.37 -29.34
C ASN A 194 -1.35 3.84 -28.04
N TRP A 195 -1.04 2.60 -27.65
CA TRP A 195 -1.49 1.99 -26.40
C TRP A 195 -0.79 2.60 -25.19
N LEU A 196 0.55 2.74 -25.23
CA LEU A 196 1.30 3.46 -24.18
C LEU A 196 0.86 4.91 -24.09
N ARG A 197 0.71 5.62 -25.22
CA ARG A 197 0.17 6.98 -25.24
C ARG A 197 -1.25 7.04 -24.67
N GLY A 198 -2.13 6.11 -25.04
CA GLY A 198 -3.53 6.09 -24.61
C GLY A 198 -3.69 5.80 -23.12
N LEU A 199 -2.92 4.83 -22.59
CA LEU A 199 -2.88 4.52 -21.16
C LEU A 199 -2.19 5.61 -20.35
N SER A 200 -1.05 6.12 -20.80
CA SER A 200 -0.42 7.29 -20.17
C SER A 200 -1.32 8.52 -20.23
N TYR A 201 -2.11 8.71 -21.29
CA TYR A 201 -3.06 9.82 -21.40
C TYR A 201 -4.23 9.66 -20.42
N MET A 202 -4.90 8.51 -20.36
CA MET A 202 -6.01 8.26 -19.43
C MET A 202 -5.55 8.22 -17.97
N ALA A 203 -4.40 7.60 -17.70
CA ALA A 203 -3.74 7.63 -16.41
C ALA A 203 -3.41 9.08 -16.05
N THR A 204 -2.65 9.84 -16.83
CA THR A 204 -2.27 11.21 -16.39
C THR A 204 -3.38 12.28 -16.50
N HIS A 205 -4.46 12.06 -17.25
CA HIS A 205 -5.63 12.95 -17.26
C HIS A 205 -6.62 12.69 -16.12
N THR A 206 -6.57 11.52 -15.47
CA THR A 206 -7.49 11.20 -14.37
C THR A 206 -6.80 10.75 -13.08
N TRP A 207 -5.50 10.45 -13.13
CA TRP A 207 -4.67 10.04 -11.99
C TRP A 207 -4.79 11.06 -10.89
N TYR A 208 -4.58 12.35 -11.17
CA TYR A 208 -4.63 13.36 -10.12
C TYR A 208 -6.03 13.43 -9.47
N LYS A 209 -7.09 13.34 -10.27
CA LYS A 209 -8.48 13.29 -9.80
C LYS A 209 -8.79 12.04 -8.97
N TYR A 210 -8.39 10.85 -9.41
CA TYR A 210 -8.69 9.60 -8.70
C TYR A 210 -7.78 9.37 -7.50
N VAL A 211 -6.54 9.88 -7.53
CA VAL A 211 -5.65 9.93 -6.37
C VAL A 211 -6.27 10.81 -5.29
N GLN A 212 -6.81 11.98 -5.63
CA GLN A 212 -7.57 12.81 -4.68
C GLN A 212 -8.78 12.06 -4.10
N GLN A 213 -9.57 11.39 -4.95
CA GLN A 213 -10.75 10.64 -4.49
C GLN A 213 -10.38 9.45 -3.61
N GLY A 214 -9.37 8.67 -3.99
CA GLY A 214 -8.87 7.53 -3.23
C GLY A 214 -8.28 7.96 -1.89
N ALA A 215 -7.44 9.00 -1.89
CA ALA A 215 -6.87 9.55 -0.66
C ALA A 215 -7.94 10.05 0.30
N LYS A 216 -8.96 10.74 -0.24
CA LYS A 216 -10.12 11.17 0.55
C LYS A 216 -10.95 10.00 1.07
N ALA A 217 -11.14 8.94 0.28
CA ALA A 217 -11.85 7.74 0.72
C ALA A 217 -11.12 7.04 1.87
N ILE A 218 -9.79 6.92 1.79
CA ILE A 218 -8.96 6.37 2.87
C ILE A 218 -9.08 7.23 4.13
N ASN A 219 -8.89 8.55 4.01
CA ASN A 219 -8.97 9.44 5.16
C ASN A 219 -10.36 9.48 5.82
N ASN A 220 -11.43 9.45 5.01
CA ASN A 220 -12.80 9.34 5.52
C ASN A 220 -13.05 8.02 6.27
N ALA A 221 -12.42 6.92 5.83
CA ALA A 221 -12.53 5.62 6.49
C ALA A 221 -11.68 5.55 7.77
N ASN A 222 -10.48 6.15 7.75
CA ASN A 222 -9.60 6.26 8.89
C ASN A 222 -8.70 7.50 8.79
N GLY A 223 -8.96 8.51 9.65
CA GLY A 223 -8.21 9.76 9.66
C GLY A 223 -6.81 9.66 10.30
N ASP A 224 -6.53 8.57 10.99
CA ASP A 224 -5.28 8.39 11.75
C ASP A 224 -4.12 7.88 10.89
N VAL A 225 -4.42 7.28 9.73
CA VAL A 225 -3.40 6.66 8.86
C VAL A 225 -2.76 7.66 7.91
N LEU A 226 -1.50 7.38 7.54
CA LEU A 226 -0.84 8.03 6.42
C LEU A 226 -1.41 7.51 5.10
N VAL A 227 -1.43 8.36 4.08
CA VAL A 227 -1.85 8.03 2.71
C VAL A 227 -0.66 8.17 1.78
N TYR A 228 -0.21 7.05 1.24
CA TYR A 228 0.91 7.00 0.30
C TYR A 228 0.41 7.24 -1.12
N LEU A 229 1.00 8.21 -1.80
CA LEU A 229 0.70 8.55 -3.19
C LEU A 229 1.85 8.06 -4.06
N SER A 230 1.57 7.00 -4.84
CA SER A 230 2.48 6.47 -5.84
C SER A 230 2.81 7.53 -6.89
N GLY A 231 4.09 7.64 -7.26
CA GLY A 231 4.61 8.51 -8.29
C GLY A 231 4.21 8.13 -9.72
N LEU A 232 4.67 8.96 -10.66
CA LEU A 232 4.41 8.79 -12.09
C LEU A 232 5.40 7.81 -12.72
N GLY A 233 5.02 7.22 -13.86
CA GLY A 233 5.91 6.38 -14.67
C GLY A 233 6.39 5.13 -13.93
N TYR A 234 5.45 4.25 -13.56
CA TYR A 234 5.71 3.07 -12.73
C TYR A 234 6.28 3.43 -11.36
N ASP A 235 5.77 4.52 -10.76
CA ASP A 235 6.24 5.02 -9.48
C ASP A 235 7.73 5.41 -9.44
N THR A 236 8.38 5.62 -10.58
CA THR A 236 9.82 5.94 -10.61
C THR A 236 10.09 7.43 -10.72
N TRP A 237 9.06 8.27 -10.72
CA TRP A 237 9.20 9.70 -11.04
C TRP A 237 8.16 10.57 -10.32
N ILE A 238 8.62 11.44 -9.42
CA ILE A 238 7.76 12.41 -8.70
C ILE A 238 8.21 13.85 -8.91
N THR A 239 9.14 14.11 -9.85
CA THR A 239 9.70 15.45 -10.06
C THR A 239 8.66 16.55 -10.19
N PRO A 240 7.61 16.40 -11.04
CA PRO A 240 6.64 17.46 -11.24
C PRO A 240 5.85 17.84 -9.99
N VAL A 241 5.76 16.93 -9.02
CA VAL A 241 5.00 17.11 -7.77
C VAL A 241 5.64 18.20 -6.90
N PHE A 242 6.96 18.15 -6.69
CA PHE A 242 7.65 19.16 -5.86
C PHE A 242 8.20 20.35 -6.65
N THR A 243 8.41 20.22 -7.96
CA THR A 243 8.77 21.36 -8.82
C THR A 243 7.54 22.18 -9.27
N GLN A 244 6.33 21.78 -8.88
CA GLN A 244 5.07 22.40 -9.31
C GLN A 244 4.94 22.57 -10.83
N THR A 245 5.44 21.60 -11.57
CA THR A 245 5.28 21.57 -13.03
C THR A 245 4.13 20.64 -13.42
N ALA A 246 3.68 20.75 -14.67
CA ALA A 246 2.60 19.90 -15.16
C ALA A 246 2.93 18.40 -15.01
N LEU A 247 1.95 17.63 -14.54
CA LEU A 247 1.97 16.16 -14.46
C LEU A 247 1.85 15.59 -15.88
N THR A 248 2.95 15.60 -16.63
CA THR A 248 2.95 15.23 -18.05
C THR A 248 2.62 13.74 -18.27
N PRO A 249 1.88 13.40 -19.35
CA PRO A 249 1.41 14.27 -20.44
C PRO A 249 0.16 15.12 -20.16
N GLY A 250 -0.38 15.10 -18.94
CA GLY A 250 -1.44 16.02 -18.50
C GLY A 250 -0.98 17.47 -18.33
N LYS A 251 -1.93 18.35 -17.99
CA LYS A 251 -1.70 19.78 -17.72
C LYS A 251 -1.85 20.15 -16.24
N GLU A 252 -2.42 19.25 -15.45
CA GLU A 252 -2.63 19.46 -14.02
C GLU A 252 -1.30 19.65 -13.30
N VAL A 253 -1.28 20.54 -12.32
CA VAL A 253 -0.13 20.74 -11.42
C VAL A 253 -0.54 20.21 -10.05
N PHE A 254 0.36 19.51 -9.38
CA PHE A 254 0.10 19.03 -8.03
C PHE A 254 -0.13 20.22 -7.08
N ASP A 255 -1.23 20.16 -6.35
CA ASP A 255 -1.63 21.17 -5.37
C ASP A 255 -2.01 20.48 -4.06
N LYS A 256 -1.18 20.67 -3.04
CA LYS A 256 -1.42 20.14 -1.69
C LYS A 256 -2.75 20.63 -1.10
N ALA A 257 -3.25 21.81 -1.50
CA ALA A 257 -4.54 22.33 -1.06
C ALA A 257 -5.73 21.50 -1.55
N ALA A 258 -5.57 20.68 -2.60
CA ALA A 258 -6.61 19.76 -3.04
C ALA A 258 -6.93 18.65 -2.01
N PHE A 259 -6.07 18.49 -1.00
CA PHE A 259 -6.22 17.54 0.11
C PHE A 259 -6.49 18.25 1.44
N ALA A 260 -7.10 19.44 1.40
CA ALA A 260 -7.44 20.22 2.58
C ALA A 260 -8.20 19.37 3.62
N GLY A 261 -7.77 19.46 4.88
CA GLY A 261 -8.30 18.69 6.00
C GLY A 261 -7.50 17.43 6.37
N PHE A 262 -6.62 16.96 5.48
CA PHE A 262 -5.75 15.79 5.74
C PHE A 262 -4.42 15.85 4.98
N SER A 263 -4.01 17.03 4.52
CA SER A 263 -2.78 17.21 3.75
C SER A 263 -1.51 16.87 4.53
N ASP A 264 -1.60 16.85 5.86
CA ASP A 264 -0.56 16.40 6.81
C ASP A 264 -0.50 14.87 6.93
N LYS A 265 -1.33 14.12 6.19
CA LYS A 265 -1.30 12.65 6.14
C LYS A 265 -0.65 12.11 4.88
N LEU A 266 -0.31 12.96 3.91
CA LEU A 266 0.16 12.52 2.59
C LEU A 266 1.65 12.19 2.61
N VAL A 267 2.01 11.04 2.06
CA VAL A 267 3.41 10.59 1.88
C VAL A 267 3.59 10.32 0.39
N LEU A 268 4.70 10.77 -0.21
CA LEU A 268 5.00 10.44 -1.61
C LEU A 268 5.84 9.15 -1.64
N GLU A 269 5.44 8.20 -2.47
CA GLU A 269 6.19 6.97 -2.72
C GLU A 269 7.00 7.12 -4.01
N ILE A 270 8.15 6.45 -4.07
CA ILE A 270 8.91 6.27 -5.29
C ILE A 270 9.63 4.91 -5.26
N HIS A 271 9.59 4.19 -6.38
CA HIS A 271 10.25 2.92 -6.59
C HIS A 271 11.59 3.08 -7.33
N ASN A 272 12.50 2.16 -7.00
CA ASN A 272 13.69 1.88 -7.79
C ASN A 272 13.70 0.41 -8.23
N TYR A 273 13.81 0.16 -9.53
CA TYR A 273 13.85 -1.20 -10.12
C TYR A 273 15.27 -1.63 -10.54
N GLU A 274 16.31 -0.89 -10.14
CA GLU A 274 17.68 -1.30 -10.42
C GLU A 274 18.03 -2.62 -9.72
N LYS A 275 18.23 -3.67 -10.52
CA LYS A 275 18.59 -5.02 -10.04
C LYS A 275 20.07 -5.17 -9.68
N THR A 276 20.88 -4.18 -10.04
CA THR A 276 22.32 -4.12 -9.77
C THR A 276 22.71 -2.68 -9.49
N VAL A 277 23.10 -2.41 -8.25
CA VAL A 277 23.61 -1.09 -7.85
C VAL A 277 25.13 -1.18 -7.79
N GLY A 278 25.82 -0.47 -8.69
CA GLY A 278 27.29 -0.47 -8.70
C GLY A 278 27.90 0.19 -7.46
N SER A 279 27.27 1.23 -6.93
CA SER A 279 27.64 1.87 -5.65
C SER A 279 26.48 2.68 -5.07
N CYS A 280 26.48 2.90 -3.76
CA CYS A 280 25.49 3.78 -3.11
C CYS A 280 25.57 5.24 -3.62
N ALA A 281 26.72 5.70 -4.12
CA ALA A 281 26.85 7.02 -4.72
C ALA A 281 26.08 7.11 -6.06
N THR A 282 26.18 6.08 -6.89
CA THR A 282 25.45 5.97 -8.16
C THR A 282 23.94 5.92 -7.91
N LEU A 283 23.51 5.06 -6.97
CA LEU A 283 22.10 4.95 -6.60
C LEU A 283 21.53 6.29 -6.12
N LYS A 284 22.22 6.97 -5.19
CA LYS A 284 21.82 8.30 -4.71
C LYS A 284 21.72 9.31 -5.84
N SER A 285 22.64 9.28 -6.80
CA SER A 285 22.61 10.19 -7.95
C SER A 285 21.42 9.92 -8.87
N HIS A 286 21.08 8.66 -9.12
CA HIS A 286 19.92 8.30 -9.95
C HIS A 286 18.62 8.72 -9.26
N LEU A 287 18.46 8.31 -8.00
CA LEU A 287 17.33 8.68 -7.16
C LEU A 287 17.14 10.20 -7.07
N TYR A 288 18.24 10.97 -6.96
CA TYR A 288 18.21 12.43 -6.93
C TYR A 288 17.37 12.97 -8.09
N THR A 289 17.75 12.65 -9.33
CA THR A 289 17.06 13.10 -10.55
C THR A 289 15.62 12.61 -10.71
N LYS A 290 15.18 11.65 -9.89
CA LYS A 290 13.82 11.10 -9.90
C LYS A 290 12.90 11.74 -8.86
N GLY A 291 13.47 12.38 -7.85
CA GLY A 291 12.72 13.16 -6.87
C GLY A 291 13.39 13.34 -5.52
N PHE A 292 14.46 12.60 -5.22
CA PHE A 292 15.17 12.67 -3.94
C PHE A 292 15.84 14.00 -3.63
N GLN A 293 15.95 14.92 -4.60
CA GLN A 293 16.30 16.31 -4.29
C GLN A 293 15.38 16.96 -3.25
N ALA A 294 14.14 16.46 -3.11
CA ALA A 294 13.21 16.87 -2.06
C ALA A 294 13.70 16.53 -0.63
N HIS A 295 14.76 15.72 -0.44
CA HIS A 295 15.32 15.39 0.89
C HIS A 295 16.51 16.24 1.35
N ARG A 296 17.13 17.07 0.49
CA ARG A 296 18.32 17.86 0.89
C ARG A 296 17.99 19.25 1.42
N VAL A 297 18.82 19.70 2.37
CA VAL A 297 18.81 21.02 3.00
C VAL A 297 19.00 22.10 1.94
N GLY A 298 17.99 22.97 1.82
CA GLY A 298 17.94 24.05 0.83
C GLY A 298 17.39 23.56 -0.51
N PRO A 299 16.14 23.91 -0.90
CA PRO A 299 15.74 23.73 -2.27
C PRO A 299 16.73 24.48 -3.19
N PRO A 300 17.22 23.88 -4.28
CA PRO A 300 17.70 24.69 -5.41
C PRO A 300 16.60 25.69 -5.77
N ASP A 301 16.96 26.92 -6.15
CA ASP A 301 15.99 27.97 -6.54
C ASP A 301 14.88 27.36 -7.42
N GLY A 302 13.64 27.33 -6.90
CA GLY A 302 12.47 26.76 -7.57
C GLY A 302 11.92 25.41 -7.06
N CYS A 303 12.53 24.76 -6.06
CA CYS A 303 11.91 23.60 -5.40
C CYS A 303 11.08 24.05 -4.18
N HIS A 304 9.84 23.58 -4.07
CA HIS A 304 8.93 23.95 -2.98
C HIS A 304 8.81 22.79 -1.97
N ASP A 305 8.72 23.10 -0.67
CA ASP A 305 8.53 22.12 0.42
C ASP A 305 7.06 21.65 0.45
N LEU A 306 6.69 20.88 -0.58
CA LEU A 306 5.31 20.45 -0.85
C LEU A 306 5.06 18.98 -0.51
N ALA A 307 6.13 18.20 -0.42
CA ALA A 307 6.05 16.79 -0.10
C ALA A 307 5.79 16.66 1.40
N GLY A 308 4.74 15.94 1.79
CA GLY A 308 4.83 15.17 3.03
C GLY A 308 5.86 14.06 2.86
N GLY A 309 6.21 13.33 3.92
CA GLY A 309 7.24 12.28 3.93
C GLY A 309 7.51 11.62 2.58
N LEU A 310 8.78 11.47 2.19
CA LEU A 310 9.15 10.66 1.03
C LEU A 310 9.72 9.34 1.55
N LEU A 311 9.11 8.24 1.12
CA LEU A 311 9.54 6.88 1.48
C LEU A 311 10.04 6.17 0.21
N ASP A 312 11.28 5.70 0.25
CA ASP A 312 11.77 4.66 -0.65
C ASP A 312 12.15 3.46 0.20
N LEU A 313 11.53 2.33 -0.07
CA LEU A 313 11.86 1.07 0.59
C LEU A 313 13.29 0.59 0.27
N PHE A 314 13.99 1.15 -0.72
CA PHE A 314 15.31 0.70 -1.16
C PHE A 314 16.50 1.60 -0.77
N GLU A 315 16.32 2.90 -0.47
CA GLU A 315 17.44 3.77 -0.07
C GLU A 315 18.11 3.28 1.23
N GLU A 316 17.38 2.56 2.07
CA GLU A 316 17.89 2.04 3.35
C GLU A 316 18.77 0.80 3.25
N LEU A 317 18.75 0.02 2.14
CA LEU A 317 19.78 -1.01 1.90
C LEU A 317 21.21 -0.42 1.93
N CYS A 318 21.36 0.85 1.58
CA CYS A 318 22.63 1.57 1.64
C CYS A 318 22.97 2.17 3.02
N ARG A 319 22.07 2.07 4.01
CA ARG A 319 22.28 2.49 5.40
C ARG A 319 22.34 1.32 6.39
N LEU A 320 21.87 0.13 5.99
CA LEU A 320 22.06 -1.07 6.79
C LEU A 320 23.56 -1.32 7.04
N PRO A 321 23.93 -1.79 8.24
CA PRO A 321 25.32 -2.11 8.53
C PRO A 321 25.83 -3.09 7.47
N GLN A 322 26.87 -2.71 6.75
CA GLN A 322 27.58 -3.66 5.89
C GLN A 322 28.28 -4.63 6.82
N GLY A 323 27.83 -5.89 6.83
CA GLY A 323 28.50 -6.99 7.53
C GLY A 323 29.90 -7.24 6.98
#